data_AF-A0A4V2G6D9-F1
#
_entry.id   AF-A0A4V2G6D9-F1
#
_cell.length_a   1.000
_cell.length_b   1.000
_cell.length_c   1.000
_cell.angle_alpha   90.00
_cell.angle_beta   90.00
_cell.angle_gamma   90.00
#
_symmetry.space_group_name_H-M   'P 1'
#
loop_
_entity.id
_entity.type
_entity.pdbx_description
1 polymer ?
#
loop_
_entity_poly.entity_id
_entity_poly.type
_entity_poly.pdbx_seq_one_letter_code
_entity_poly.pdbx_strand_id
1 'polypeptide(L)'
;MPDDDRGPVRRPHPEGRGQAGGQRPYGAAGTGRQTSYGYRSAGRRGPAVPSILLSDGRSQRRLSEFLMPAAVILAGVLLVVAFAFIISGSRREDKAAITGPQPPALGGVQLEPTPEQTIPLPSGSPSPSSSPTPSPSRSPARTSPPPDRGSVSINRSGVPDEVDLSDEGSRDWVHWGEAGTFSLERDRDGDFQILEGAPTAPRFRHALSPQRFTWTDGSPVDNSDGTPTGIRTCDKGNGFTISAPATRTSRTLRLYIGAVAARGRLTAKLTTGAASGTATFEQRDGDLATAVFTVTYRAPKDGTLKLTWITEQSFNDDCGGVALEAATLR
;
A
#
# COMPACT_ATOMS: atom_id res chain seq x y z
N MET A 1 34.06 -8.21 -61.88
CA MET A 1 34.82 -9.41 -61.48
C MET A 1 34.10 -10.03 -60.29
N PRO A 2 33.67 -11.30 -60.40
CA PRO A 2 33.01 -12.06 -59.35
C PRO A 2 33.97 -13.02 -58.60
N ASP A 3 33.42 -13.64 -57.55
CA ASP A 3 33.70 -14.95 -56.94
C ASP A 3 34.89 -15.20 -56.00
N ASP A 4 34.50 -15.67 -54.79
CA ASP A 4 34.96 -16.82 -54.00
C ASP A 4 36.35 -17.42 -54.31
N ASP A 5 37.16 -17.67 -53.26
CA ASP A 5 37.35 -19.07 -52.81
C ASP A 5 38.09 -19.20 -51.46
N ARG A 6 37.77 -20.31 -50.79
CA ARG A 6 38.28 -20.82 -49.52
C ARG A 6 39.70 -21.40 -49.65
N GLY A 7 40.47 -21.36 -48.56
CA GLY A 7 41.73 -22.10 -48.38
C GLY A 7 41.74 -22.92 -47.08
N PRO A 8 42.51 -24.02 -46.99
CA PRO A 8 41.97 -25.29 -46.50
C PRO A 8 42.46 -25.77 -45.11
N VAL A 9 41.70 -26.72 -44.55
CA VAL A 9 42.03 -27.59 -43.41
C VAL A 9 43.05 -28.65 -43.82
N ARG A 10 44.06 -28.94 -42.96
CA ARG A 10 44.61 -30.30 -42.75
C ARG A 10 45.55 -30.36 -41.52
N ARG A 11 45.22 -31.26 -40.58
CA ARG A 11 46.18 -31.90 -39.64
C ARG A 11 46.89 -33.06 -40.37
N PRO A 12 48.07 -33.46 -39.87
CA PRO A 12 48.19 -34.85 -39.38
C PRO A 12 49.02 -35.01 -38.08
N HIS A 13 48.71 -36.11 -37.38
CA HIS A 13 49.45 -36.80 -36.29
C HIS A 13 50.63 -37.64 -36.92
N PRO A 14 51.46 -38.47 -36.22
CA PRO A 14 51.45 -38.90 -34.81
C PRO A 14 52.84 -39.14 -34.12
N GLU A 15 52.75 -39.65 -32.88
CA GLU A 15 53.62 -40.65 -32.21
C GLU A 15 55.01 -40.32 -31.62
N GLY A 16 55.11 -40.58 -30.32
CA GLY A 16 56.34 -40.83 -29.56
C GLY A 16 56.01 -41.56 -28.25
N ARG A 17 55.90 -42.90 -28.31
CA ARG A 17 55.81 -43.80 -27.15
C ARG A 17 57.20 -43.99 -26.51
N GLY A 18 57.24 -44.00 -25.19
CA GLY A 18 58.29 -44.62 -24.38
C GLY A 18 57.67 -45.27 -23.15
N GLN A 19 57.69 -46.61 -23.11
CA GLN A 19 57.10 -47.48 -22.09
C GLN A 19 58.13 -47.94 -21.04
N ALA A 20 57.56 -48.58 -20.01
CA ALA A 20 58.12 -49.55 -19.06
C ALA A 20 58.67 -48.96 -17.75
N GLY A 21 58.34 -49.48 -16.56
CA GLY A 21 57.67 -50.73 -16.19
C GLY A 21 58.29 -51.21 -14.87
N GLY A 22 57.48 -51.59 -13.87
CA GLY A 22 57.99 -52.12 -12.60
C GLY A 22 56.89 -52.56 -11.65
N GLN A 23 56.81 -53.87 -11.41
CA GLN A 23 55.78 -54.64 -10.71
C GLN A 23 55.85 -54.55 -9.17
N ARG A 24 54.68 -54.37 -8.52
CA ARG A 24 53.95 -55.24 -7.53
C ARG A 24 54.67 -55.85 -6.27
N PRO A 25 53.91 -56.36 -5.24
CA PRO A 25 54.07 -55.98 -3.82
C PRO A 25 54.33 -57.16 -2.81
N TYR A 26 54.33 -56.82 -1.50
CA TYR A 26 54.17 -57.62 -0.24
C TYR A 26 55.37 -57.79 0.72
N GLY A 27 55.05 -57.68 2.03
CA GLY A 27 55.80 -58.18 3.21
C GLY A 27 56.39 -57.08 4.09
N ALA A 28 56.36 -57.08 5.43
CA ALA A 28 55.81 -57.99 6.43
C ALA A 28 55.85 -57.27 7.80
N ALA A 29 55.20 -57.88 8.80
CA ALA A 29 55.10 -57.46 10.19
C ALA A 29 56.45 -57.26 10.91
N GLY A 30 56.45 -56.35 11.91
CA GLY A 30 57.53 -56.18 12.88
C GLY A 30 56.99 -55.69 14.22
N THR A 31 56.90 -56.60 15.17
CA THR A 31 56.59 -56.42 16.60
C THR A 31 57.64 -55.59 17.34
N GLY A 32 57.25 -54.70 18.27
CA GLY A 32 58.22 -54.03 19.15
C GLY A 32 57.68 -52.97 20.12
N ARG A 33 57.07 -53.42 21.22
CA ARG A 33 57.23 -52.95 22.62
C ARG A 33 57.21 -51.43 22.97
N GLN A 34 56.12 -51.06 23.65
CA GLN A 34 55.98 -50.23 24.87
C GLN A 34 57.07 -49.21 25.29
N THR A 35 56.63 -47.95 25.46
CA THR A 35 56.77 -47.10 26.66
C THR A 35 55.76 -45.95 26.53
N SER A 36 54.55 -46.04 27.09
CA SER A 36 54.16 -45.56 28.42
C SER A 36 54.72 -44.18 28.81
N TYR A 37 53.98 -43.12 28.50
CA TYR A 37 53.89 -41.94 29.37
C TYR A 37 52.44 -41.81 29.81
N GLY A 38 52.20 -42.15 31.07
CA GLY A 38 50.93 -41.96 31.72
C GLY A 38 50.77 -40.52 32.18
N TYR A 39 49.59 -39.97 31.94
CA TYR A 39 48.98 -39.03 32.87
C TYR A 39 47.67 -39.65 33.34
N ARG A 40 47.66 -40.09 34.59
CA ARG A 40 46.45 -40.37 35.37
C ARG A 40 45.74 -39.04 35.57
N SER A 41 44.55 -38.86 35.00
CA SER A 41 43.53 -38.01 35.60
C SER A 41 42.45 -38.93 36.16
N ALA A 42 42.46 -39.02 37.49
CA ALA A 42 41.46 -39.68 38.29
C ALA A 42 40.05 -39.23 37.87
N GLY A 43 39.13 -40.19 37.82
CA GLY A 43 37.71 -39.93 37.63
C GLY A 43 37.20 -38.97 38.69
N ARG A 44 36.79 -37.78 38.27
CA ARG A 44 35.66 -37.09 38.87
C ARG A 44 34.46 -37.39 38.00
N ARG A 45 33.50 -38.14 38.56
CA ARG A 45 32.11 -38.12 38.09
C ARG A 45 31.68 -36.65 38.08
N GLY A 46 31.60 -36.05 36.90
CA GLY A 46 30.81 -34.83 36.74
C GLY A 46 29.36 -35.17 37.14
N PRO A 47 28.63 -34.27 37.81
CA PRO A 47 27.22 -34.48 38.02
C PRO A 47 26.59 -34.62 36.63
N ALA A 48 26.00 -35.79 36.36
CA ALA A 48 25.12 -35.96 35.22
C ALA A 48 23.96 -34.99 35.45
N VAL A 49 23.98 -33.87 34.72
CA VAL A 49 22.89 -32.91 34.73
C VAL A 49 21.67 -33.66 34.20
N PRO A 50 20.56 -33.75 34.95
CA PRO A 50 19.34 -34.35 34.45
C PRO A 50 18.91 -33.60 33.19
N SER A 51 18.49 -34.32 32.15
CA SER A 51 17.93 -33.74 30.91
C SER A 51 16.67 -32.89 31.12
N ILE A 52 16.24 -32.69 32.37
CA ILE A 52 15.11 -31.83 32.77
C ILE A 52 15.51 -30.36 32.97
N LEU A 53 16.81 -30.01 32.99
CA LEU A 53 17.27 -28.64 33.18
C LEU A 53 17.68 -27.91 31.89
N LEU A 54 17.38 -28.47 30.71
CA LEU A 54 17.65 -27.85 29.40
C LEU A 54 16.39 -27.40 28.64
N SER A 55 15.26 -27.32 29.33
CA SER A 55 13.97 -26.90 28.76
C SER A 55 13.31 -25.86 29.67
N ASP A 56 13.47 -24.59 29.29
CA ASP A 56 12.42 -23.53 29.25
C ASP A 56 12.94 -22.07 29.24
N GLY A 57 14.04 -21.80 28.55
CA GLY A 57 14.46 -20.41 28.25
C GLY A 57 13.71 -19.76 27.06
N ARG A 58 12.91 -20.52 26.30
CA ARG A 58 12.20 -20.01 25.10
C ARG A 58 10.69 -19.76 25.33
N SER A 59 10.08 -20.39 26.34
CA SER A 59 8.67 -20.18 26.67
C SER A 59 8.45 -18.88 27.45
N GLN A 60 9.37 -18.49 28.34
CA GLN A 60 9.28 -17.22 29.07
C GLN A 60 9.42 -15.97 28.19
N ARG A 61 10.25 -16.02 27.13
CA ARG A 61 10.39 -14.87 26.19
C ARG A 61 9.14 -14.64 25.34
N ARG A 62 8.39 -15.70 24.99
CA ARG A 62 7.13 -15.57 24.24
C ARG A 62 5.97 -15.06 25.11
N LEU A 63 5.96 -15.37 26.40
CA LEU A 63 4.93 -14.85 27.32
C LEU A 63 5.12 -13.36 27.63
N SER A 64 6.37 -12.87 27.73
CA SER A 64 6.64 -11.44 27.95
C SER A 64 6.25 -10.54 26.76
N GLU A 65 6.19 -11.07 25.54
CA GLU A 65 5.80 -10.31 24.33
C GLU A 65 4.27 -10.10 24.23
N PHE A 66 3.45 -10.94 24.85
CA PHE A 66 1.99 -10.75 24.91
C PHE A 66 1.51 -10.03 26.17
N LEU A 67 2.28 -10.07 27.26
CA LEU A 67 1.93 -9.42 28.51
C LEU A 67 2.12 -7.89 28.48
N MET A 68 3.08 -7.38 27.70
CA MET A 68 3.27 -5.93 27.55
C MET A 68 2.16 -5.21 26.77
N PRO A 69 1.68 -5.68 25.60
CA PRO A 69 0.59 -4.99 24.90
C PRO A 69 -0.76 -5.11 25.62
N ALA A 70 -1.04 -6.24 26.28
CA ALA A 70 -2.27 -6.41 27.05
C ALA A 70 -2.36 -5.45 28.25
N ALA A 71 -1.22 -5.17 28.92
CA ALA A 71 -1.17 -4.21 30.02
C ALA A 71 -1.39 -2.77 29.55
N VAL A 72 -0.86 -2.38 28.38
CA VAL A 72 -1.06 -1.04 27.80
C VAL A 72 -2.51 -0.85 27.34
N ILE A 73 -3.12 -1.87 26.73
CA ILE A 73 -4.55 -1.84 26.36
C ILE A 73 -5.42 -1.72 27.61
N LEU A 74 -5.14 -2.50 28.66
CA LEU A 74 -5.91 -2.44 29.91
C LEU A 74 -5.78 -1.07 30.60
N ALA A 75 -4.56 -0.50 30.62
CA ALA A 75 -4.32 0.83 31.16
C ALA A 75 -5.05 1.93 30.36
N GLY A 76 -5.04 1.83 29.03
CA GLY A 76 -5.78 2.74 28.14
C GLY A 76 -7.29 2.66 28.33
N VAL A 77 -7.85 1.45 28.43
CA VAL A 77 -9.29 1.24 28.70
C VAL A 77 -9.68 1.80 30.06
N LEU A 78 -8.88 1.59 31.10
CA LEU A 78 -9.13 2.15 32.42
C LEU A 78 -9.10 3.68 32.43
N LEU A 79 -8.18 4.30 31.67
CA LEU A 79 -8.12 5.75 31.50
C LEU A 79 -9.36 6.31 30.81
N VAL A 80 -9.83 5.65 29.74
CA VAL A 80 -11.06 6.04 29.02
C VAL A 80 -12.30 5.91 29.92
N VAL A 81 -12.40 4.82 30.69
CA VAL A 81 -13.52 4.61 31.63
C VAL A 81 -13.50 5.65 32.75
N ALA A 82 -12.33 5.98 33.30
CA ALA A 82 -12.20 7.03 34.30
C ALA A 82 -12.58 8.41 33.74
N PHE A 83 -12.15 8.74 32.52
CA PHE A 83 -12.48 10.00 31.85
C PHE A 83 -13.97 10.10 31.53
N ALA A 84 -14.60 9.00 31.10
CA ALA A 84 -16.05 8.93 30.88
C ALA A 84 -16.85 9.12 32.19
N PHE A 85 -16.36 8.56 33.31
CA PHE A 85 -16.99 8.77 34.62
C PHE A 85 -16.89 10.23 35.06
N ILE A 86 -15.73 10.89 34.87
CA ILE A 86 -15.53 12.32 35.19
C ILE A 86 -16.45 13.21 34.34
N ILE A 87 -16.61 12.92 33.04
CA ILE A 87 -17.49 13.69 32.14
C ILE A 87 -18.98 13.46 32.45
N SER A 88 -19.37 12.25 32.86
CA SER A 88 -20.75 11.97 33.24
C SER A 88 -21.14 12.58 34.60
N GLY A 89 -20.17 12.79 35.49
CA GLY A 89 -20.36 13.48 36.76
C GLY A 89 -20.60 14.99 36.61
N SER A 90 -20.17 15.60 35.51
CA SER A 90 -20.27 17.05 35.27
C SER A 90 -21.46 17.47 34.38
N ARG A 91 -22.36 16.55 34.03
CA ARG A 91 -23.53 16.81 33.15
C ARG A 91 -24.86 16.47 33.81
N ARG A 92 -25.04 16.94 35.04
CA ARG A 92 -26.36 17.04 35.65
C ARG A 92 -26.59 18.48 36.07
N GLU A 93 -26.88 19.34 35.09
CA GLU A 93 -27.81 20.46 35.23
C GLU A 93 -28.15 21.06 33.85
N ASP A 94 -29.40 21.51 33.76
CA ASP A 94 -30.05 22.30 32.70
C ASP A 94 -30.51 21.62 31.40
N LYS A 95 -31.70 21.00 31.48
CA LYS A 95 -32.66 20.94 30.36
C LYS A 95 -33.74 22.00 30.58
N ALA A 96 -33.66 23.10 29.84
CA ALA A 96 -34.80 23.99 29.57
C ALA A 96 -35.15 23.92 28.07
N ALA A 97 -36.45 23.79 27.80
CA ALA A 97 -37.05 23.47 26.52
C ALA A 97 -37.01 24.62 25.50
N ILE A 98 -36.94 24.29 24.19
CA ILE A 98 -37.25 25.23 23.11
C ILE A 98 -38.23 24.57 22.12
N THR A 99 -39.36 25.25 21.94
CA THR A 99 -40.54 24.94 21.12
C THR A 99 -40.27 25.15 19.63
N GLY A 100 -40.77 24.27 18.76
CA GLY A 100 -40.65 24.38 17.30
C GLY A 100 -41.68 25.31 16.64
N PRO A 101 -41.41 25.86 15.43
CA PRO A 101 -42.31 26.80 14.74
C PRO A 101 -43.40 26.10 13.88
N GLN A 102 -44.63 26.62 13.90
CA GLN A 102 -45.76 26.25 13.05
C GLN A 102 -45.71 26.92 11.65
N PRO A 103 -46.29 26.31 10.59
CA PRO A 103 -46.44 26.92 9.26
C PRO A 103 -47.74 27.76 9.11
N PRO A 104 -47.78 28.77 8.20
CA PRO A 104 -48.93 29.65 7.99
C PRO A 104 -50.02 29.11 7.04
N ALA A 105 -51.24 29.60 7.24
CA ALA A 105 -52.49 29.21 6.58
C ALA A 105 -52.68 29.78 5.15
N LEU A 106 -53.39 29.02 4.31
CA LEU A 106 -53.84 29.36 2.95
C LEU A 106 -55.19 30.09 2.98
N GLY A 107 -55.26 31.27 2.35
CA GLY A 107 -56.49 32.02 2.07
C GLY A 107 -56.83 31.94 0.58
N GLY A 108 -58.12 31.73 0.27
CA GLY A 108 -58.63 31.44 -1.08
C GLY A 108 -59.10 32.66 -1.89
N VAL A 109 -60.14 32.41 -2.71
CA VAL A 109 -60.91 33.27 -3.65
C VAL A 109 -60.50 33.03 -5.13
N GLN A 110 -61.34 32.87 -6.18
CA GLN A 110 -62.75 32.52 -6.45
C GLN A 110 -62.92 32.41 -7.99
N LEU A 111 -63.90 31.62 -8.49
CA LEU A 111 -64.24 31.39 -9.93
C LEU A 111 -64.94 32.62 -10.58
N GLU A 112 -64.88 32.91 -11.90
CA GLU A 112 -65.67 32.41 -13.07
C GLU A 112 -65.63 33.52 -14.19
N PRO A 113 -66.34 33.49 -15.37
CA PRO A 113 -66.56 32.50 -16.45
C PRO A 113 -66.21 33.02 -17.90
N THR A 114 -66.33 32.13 -18.91
CA THR A 114 -66.24 32.31 -20.40
C THR A 114 -67.39 33.18 -21.00
N PRO A 115 -67.34 33.61 -22.29
CA PRO A 115 -68.00 32.81 -23.35
C PRO A 115 -67.35 32.82 -24.76
N GLU A 116 -67.80 31.85 -25.57
CA GLU A 116 -67.47 31.47 -26.95
C GLU A 116 -67.91 32.47 -28.05
N GLN A 117 -67.68 32.07 -29.34
CA GLN A 117 -68.40 32.38 -30.61
C GLN A 117 -67.63 33.25 -31.64
N THR A 118 -67.51 32.99 -32.96
CA THR A 118 -68.09 32.07 -33.98
C THR A 118 -67.26 32.15 -35.29
N ILE A 119 -67.31 31.14 -36.18
CA ILE A 119 -66.75 31.11 -37.56
C ILE A 119 -67.87 31.37 -38.61
N PRO A 120 -67.63 32.09 -39.74
CA PRO A 120 -67.78 31.46 -41.07
C PRO A 120 -66.83 31.95 -42.22
N LEU A 121 -66.55 31.02 -43.15
CA LEU A 121 -65.87 31.08 -44.48
C LEU A 121 -66.73 31.79 -45.58
N PRO A 122 -66.39 31.84 -46.90
CA PRO A 122 -65.10 31.87 -47.65
C PRO A 122 -65.08 32.88 -48.86
N SER A 123 -63.93 33.08 -49.52
CA SER A 123 -63.78 33.10 -51.01
C SER A 123 -62.46 33.75 -51.47
N GLY A 124 -61.84 33.17 -52.51
CA GLY A 124 -61.12 33.94 -53.53
C GLY A 124 -59.65 33.60 -53.81
N SER A 125 -59.45 32.56 -54.64
CA SER A 125 -58.48 32.47 -55.76
C SER A 125 -56.95 32.63 -55.56
N PRO A 126 -56.14 32.09 -56.51
CA PRO A 126 -54.77 31.62 -56.24
C PRO A 126 -53.62 32.50 -56.78
N SER A 127 -52.43 32.25 -56.22
CA SER A 127 -51.07 32.55 -56.75
C SER A 127 -50.57 34.01 -56.66
N PRO A 128 -49.24 34.27 -56.56
CA PRO A 128 -48.10 33.37 -56.80
C PRO A 128 -47.08 33.24 -55.64
N SER A 129 -46.19 32.26 -55.83
CA SER A 129 -44.96 31.97 -55.08
C SER A 129 -44.31 33.20 -54.46
N SER A 130 -44.24 33.23 -53.13
CA SER A 130 -43.31 34.07 -52.37
C SER A 130 -42.30 33.16 -51.68
N SER A 131 -41.03 33.52 -51.91
CA SER A 131 -39.80 32.88 -51.50
C SER A 131 -39.80 32.39 -50.04
N PRO A 132 -39.08 31.31 -49.70
CA PRO A 132 -38.97 30.86 -48.33
C PRO A 132 -38.22 31.91 -47.49
N THR A 133 -38.94 32.57 -46.58
CA THR A 133 -38.35 33.29 -45.46
C THR A 133 -37.46 32.32 -44.67
N PRO A 134 -36.18 32.63 -44.43
CA PRO A 134 -35.36 31.79 -43.56
C PRO A 134 -35.98 31.82 -42.16
N SER A 135 -36.38 30.64 -41.68
CA SER A 135 -36.74 30.44 -40.28
C SER A 135 -35.69 31.07 -39.37
N PRO A 136 -36.06 31.72 -38.24
CA PRO A 136 -35.08 32.15 -37.27
C PRO A 136 -34.29 30.92 -36.84
N SER A 137 -33.00 30.92 -37.19
CA SER A 137 -32.04 29.91 -36.77
C SER A 137 -32.17 29.77 -35.26
N ARG A 138 -32.66 28.62 -34.80
CA ARG A 138 -32.70 28.29 -33.38
C ARG A 138 -31.27 28.44 -32.88
N SER A 139 -31.04 29.48 -32.07
CA SER A 139 -29.79 29.60 -31.33
C SER A 139 -29.53 28.26 -30.65
N PRO A 140 -28.33 27.66 -30.80
CA PRO A 140 -28.05 26.41 -30.13
C PRO A 140 -28.28 26.65 -28.64
N ALA A 141 -29.16 25.84 -28.05
CA ALA A 141 -29.36 25.83 -26.61
C ALA A 141 -27.97 25.75 -25.98
N ARG A 142 -27.63 26.72 -25.12
CA ARG A 142 -26.34 26.76 -24.43
C ARG A 142 -26.28 25.53 -23.52
N THR A 143 -25.76 24.43 -24.04
CA THR A 143 -25.56 23.19 -23.28
C THR A 143 -24.61 23.55 -22.15
N SER A 144 -25.06 23.33 -20.91
CA SER A 144 -24.18 23.49 -19.75
C SER A 144 -22.93 22.62 -19.96
N PRO A 145 -21.73 23.11 -19.59
CA PRO A 145 -20.53 22.28 -19.62
C PRO A 145 -20.77 20.99 -18.83
N PRO A 146 -20.21 19.84 -19.27
CA PRO A 146 -20.30 18.61 -18.51
C PRO A 146 -19.84 18.82 -17.06
N PRO A 147 -20.53 18.21 -16.07
CA PRO A 147 -20.15 18.38 -14.68
C PRO A 147 -18.72 17.88 -14.46
N ASP A 148 -17.91 18.69 -13.79
CA ASP A 148 -16.54 18.34 -13.42
C ASP A 148 -16.56 17.08 -12.53
N ARG A 149 -15.95 16.00 -13.01
CA ARG A 149 -15.89 14.71 -12.29
C ARG A 149 -14.63 14.53 -11.46
N GLY A 150 -13.68 15.48 -11.52
CA GLY A 150 -12.31 15.31 -11.06
C GLY A 150 -11.47 14.49 -12.02
N SER A 151 -10.22 14.23 -11.64
CA SER A 151 -9.28 13.36 -12.36
C SER A 151 -8.48 12.52 -11.38
N VAL A 152 -8.17 11.29 -11.80
CA VAL A 152 -7.26 10.37 -11.12
C VAL A 152 -6.48 9.64 -12.21
N SER A 153 -5.16 9.67 -12.13
CA SER A 153 -4.24 8.92 -12.99
C SER A 153 -3.24 8.18 -12.12
N ILE A 154 -2.91 6.94 -12.48
CA ILE A 154 -1.99 6.08 -11.75
C ILE A 154 -0.90 5.62 -12.72
N ASN A 155 0.36 5.91 -12.40
CA ASN A 155 1.51 5.41 -13.13
C ASN A 155 2.40 4.55 -12.22
N ARG A 156 2.92 3.43 -12.73
CA ARG A 156 3.82 2.53 -12.01
C ARG A 156 5.24 2.66 -12.56
N SER A 157 6.23 2.72 -11.68
CA SER A 157 7.65 2.63 -12.04
C SER A 157 8.43 1.82 -11.00
N GLY A 158 9.70 1.55 -11.30
CA GLY A 158 10.64 1.00 -10.32
C GLY A 158 10.92 2.01 -9.20
N VAL A 159 11.30 1.50 -8.04
CA VAL A 159 11.74 2.31 -6.90
C VAL A 159 13.25 2.57 -7.05
N PRO A 160 13.74 3.81 -6.95
CA PRO A 160 15.17 4.11 -6.88
C PRO A 160 15.84 3.43 -5.68
N ASP A 161 17.13 3.10 -5.77
CA ASP A 161 17.86 2.41 -4.69
C ASP A 161 17.80 3.14 -3.35
N GLU A 162 17.78 4.48 -3.40
CA GLU A 162 17.58 5.36 -2.25
C GLU A 162 16.45 6.35 -2.55
N VAL A 163 15.58 6.56 -1.56
CA VAL A 163 14.42 7.45 -1.63
C VAL A 163 14.45 8.39 -0.44
N ASP A 164 14.67 9.67 -0.69
CA ASP A 164 14.54 10.73 0.29
C ASP A 164 13.08 11.18 0.41
N LEU A 165 12.46 10.85 1.53
CA LEU A 165 11.05 11.15 1.77
C LEU A 165 10.81 12.63 2.07
N SER A 166 11.77 13.31 2.70
CA SER A 166 11.67 14.73 3.04
C SER A 166 11.81 15.59 1.79
N ASP A 167 12.70 15.23 0.88
CA ASP A 167 12.88 15.91 -0.41
C ASP A 167 11.69 15.68 -1.35
N GLU A 168 11.16 14.45 -1.41
CA GLU A 168 10.04 14.13 -2.30
C GLU A 168 8.70 14.65 -1.79
N GLY A 169 8.50 14.64 -0.47
CA GLY A 169 7.23 14.83 0.22
C GLY A 169 7.00 16.24 0.74
N SER A 170 7.19 17.26 -0.09
CA SER A 170 7.09 18.70 0.28
C SER A 170 5.83 19.16 1.04
N ARG A 171 4.78 18.33 1.14
CA ARG A 171 3.56 18.64 1.92
C ARG A 171 3.31 17.69 3.07
N ASP A 172 3.77 16.45 2.94
CA ASP A 172 3.70 15.38 3.93
C ASP A 172 4.41 14.15 3.37
N TRP A 173 4.97 13.34 4.26
CA TRP A 173 5.46 12.01 3.97
C TRP A 173 5.25 11.09 5.17
N VAL A 174 5.12 9.80 4.89
CA VAL A 174 4.94 8.75 5.89
C VAL A 174 5.78 7.55 5.51
N HIS A 175 6.49 6.99 6.48
CA HIS A 175 7.15 5.71 6.44
C HIS A 175 6.50 4.77 7.46
N TRP A 176 6.37 3.49 7.12
CA TRP A 176 5.81 2.48 7.99
C TRP A 176 6.87 1.51 8.45
N GLY A 177 6.92 1.28 9.77
CA GLY A 177 7.62 0.12 10.29
C GLY A 177 9.08 0.31 10.65
N GLU A 178 9.59 1.54 10.81
CA GLU A 178 10.98 1.73 11.26
C GLU A 178 11.17 1.20 12.67
N ALA A 179 10.45 1.75 13.65
CA ALA A 179 10.58 1.37 15.06
C ALA A 179 9.79 0.11 15.45
N GLY A 180 8.86 -0.38 14.63
CA GLY A 180 8.07 -1.58 14.94
C GLY A 180 6.87 -1.83 14.03
N THR A 181 6.17 -2.96 14.18
CA THR A 181 5.04 -3.35 13.31
C THR A 181 3.93 -2.29 13.18
N PHE A 182 3.74 -1.45 14.19
CA PHE A 182 2.73 -0.39 14.21
C PHE A 182 3.35 1.00 14.27
N SER A 183 4.66 1.12 14.07
CA SER A 183 5.31 2.44 14.05
C SER A 183 4.96 3.15 12.74
N LEU A 184 4.77 4.46 12.88
CA LEU A 184 4.50 5.36 11.77
C LEU A 184 5.37 6.59 11.94
N GLU A 185 6.42 6.63 11.13
CA GLU A 185 7.32 7.76 11.04
C GLU A 185 6.77 8.71 9.98
N ARG A 186 6.70 9.98 10.29
CA ARG A 186 6.09 10.96 9.39
C ARG A 186 6.79 12.31 9.49
N ASP A 187 6.54 13.13 8.49
CA ASP A 187 6.88 14.54 8.52
C ASP A 187 6.29 15.20 9.78
N ARG A 188 7.15 15.82 10.59
CA ARG A 188 6.73 16.56 11.79
C ARG A 188 5.80 17.73 11.44
N ASP A 189 5.98 18.33 10.27
CA ASP A 189 5.25 19.50 9.79
C ASP A 189 4.25 19.16 8.67
N GLY A 190 4.04 17.86 8.40
CA GLY A 190 3.19 17.38 7.30
C GLY A 190 1.67 17.51 7.53
N ASP A 191 1.24 18.05 8.68
CA ASP A 191 -0.17 18.28 9.05
C ASP A 191 -1.08 17.03 8.98
N PHE A 192 -0.50 15.82 9.07
CA PHE A 192 -1.24 14.55 8.99
C PHE A 192 -2.10 14.42 7.72
N GLN A 193 -1.59 14.87 6.58
CA GLN A 193 -2.31 14.80 5.31
C GLN A 193 -2.38 13.37 4.77
N ILE A 194 -1.39 12.52 5.03
CA ILE A 194 -1.40 11.11 4.67
C ILE A 194 -1.82 10.30 5.90
N LEU A 195 -2.93 9.59 5.79
CA LEU A 195 -3.47 8.77 6.88
C LEU A 195 -3.59 7.31 6.46
N GLU A 196 -3.14 6.40 7.32
CA GLU A 196 -3.44 4.98 7.23
C GLU A 196 -4.81 4.69 7.88
N GLY A 197 -5.65 3.91 7.21
CA GLY A 197 -6.86 3.36 7.82
C GLY A 197 -6.56 2.14 8.71
N ALA A 198 -7.62 1.52 9.25
CA ALA A 198 -7.45 0.32 10.06
C ALA A 198 -6.81 -0.81 9.21
N PRO A 199 -5.66 -1.36 9.61
CA PRO A 199 -5.01 -2.42 8.86
C PRO A 199 -5.80 -3.72 8.98
N THR A 200 -5.78 -4.53 7.92
CA THR A 200 -6.30 -5.90 8.01
C THR A 200 -5.31 -6.81 8.73
N ALA A 201 -5.81 -7.85 9.39
CA ALA A 201 -4.97 -8.89 9.97
C ALA A 201 -4.70 -10.00 8.94
N PRO A 202 -3.50 -10.61 8.94
CA PRO A 202 -2.37 -10.36 9.84
C PRO A 202 -1.47 -9.20 9.38
N ARG A 203 -0.72 -8.57 10.29
CA ARG A 203 0.22 -7.47 10.00
C ARG A 203 1.59 -7.75 10.62
N PHE A 204 2.66 -7.56 9.85
CA PHE A 204 4.02 -7.81 10.31
C PHE A 204 4.98 -6.73 9.81
N ARG A 205 5.94 -6.33 10.63
CA ARG A 205 7.13 -5.61 10.16
C ARG A 205 8.00 -6.53 9.30
N HIS A 206 8.71 -5.98 8.32
CA HIS A 206 9.82 -6.62 7.64
C HIS A 206 11.01 -5.67 7.47
N ALA A 207 12.14 -6.21 7.01
CA ALA A 207 13.36 -5.49 6.64
C ALA A 207 13.92 -6.06 5.32
N LEU A 208 13.01 -6.47 4.42
CA LEU A 208 13.31 -7.18 3.18
C LEU A 208 13.41 -6.24 1.97
N SER A 209 13.17 -4.93 2.13
CA SER A 209 13.08 -4.01 1.01
C SER A 209 14.46 -3.81 0.38
N PRO A 210 14.58 -3.96 -0.96
CA PRO A 210 15.86 -3.77 -1.63
C PRO A 210 16.32 -2.32 -1.61
N GLN A 211 15.39 -1.37 -1.49
CA GLN A 211 15.66 0.06 -1.42
C GLN A 211 15.94 0.54 0.02
N ARG A 212 16.39 1.80 0.12
CA ARG A 212 16.61 2.52 1.36
C ARG A 212 15.76 3.78 1.40
N PHE A 213 14.99 3.94 2.48
CA PHE A 213 14.21 5.14 2.73
C PHE A 213 14.93 6.03 3.74
N THR A 214 15.20 7.27 3.34
CA THR A 214 15.86 8.29 4.16
C THR A 214 14.87 9.40 4.48
N TRP A 215 15.10 10.10 5.58
CA TRP A 215 14.38 11.33 5.91
C TRP A 215 15.14 12.13 6.96
N THR A 216 14.81 13.43 7.00
CA THR A 216 15.07 14.33 8.11
C THR A 216 13.75 14.87 8.66
N ASP A 217 13.80 15.46 9.86
CA ASP A 217 12.66 16.13 10.48
C ASP A 217 11.42 15.23 10.68
N GLY A 218 11.66 13.93 10.85
CA GLY A 218 10.62 12.94 11.09
C GLY A 218 10.15 12.88 12.54
N SER A 219 9.01 12.24 12.79
CA SER A 219 8.50 11.92 14.13
C SER A 219 7.81 10.56 14.11
N PRO A 220 8.01 9.67 15.10
CA PRO A 220 8.79 9.84 16.33
C PRO A 220 10.31 9.61 16.16
N VAL A 221 10.76 9.21 14.97
CA VAL A 221 12.18 9.05 14.64
C VAL A 221 12.63 10.26 13.84
N ASP A 222 13.51 11.07 14.42
CA ASP A 222 13.93 12.37 13.86
C ASP A 222 14.57 12.24 12.48
N ASN A 223 15.42 11.23 12.28
CA ASN A 223 16.12 11.01 11.02
C ASN A 223 16.34 9.52 10.76
N SER A 224 16.48 9.16 9.49
CA SER A 224 16.93 7.86 9.03
C SER A 224 17.92 8.04 7.88
N ASP A 225 19.08 7.39 8.01
CA ASP A 225 20.13 7.39 6.98
C ASP A 225 19.91 6.26 5.95
N GLY A 226 18.75 5.59 5.98
CA GLY A 226 18.37 4.59 4.99
C GLY A 226 17.88 3.31 5.62
N THR A 227 16.56 3.18 5.77
CA THR A 227 15.93 1.96 6.29
C THR A 227 15.36 1.07 5.18
N PRO A 228 15.54 -0.27 5.25
CA PRO A 228 14.89 -1.25 4.36
C PRO A 228 13.53 -1.75 4.87
N THR A 229 12.94 -1.05 5.82
CA THR A 229 11.82 -1.59 6.59
C THR A 229 10.49 -1.20 5.99
N GLY A 230 9.49 -1.98 6.36
CA GLY A 230 8.13 -1.84 5.88
C GLY A 230 7.20 -2.73 6.68
N ILE A 231 5.94 -2.73 6.27
CA ILE A 231 4.89 -3.57 6.84
C ILE A 231 4.27 -4.44 5.76
N ARG A 232 3.92 -5.68 6.11
CA ARG A 232 3.26 -6.63 5.22
C ARG A 232 2.03 -7.23 5.86
N THR A 233 1.11 -7.61 4.99
CA THR A 233 -0.06 -8.42 5.33
C THR A 233 -0.18 -9.57 4.33
N CYS A 234 -0.78 -10.66 4.77
CA CYS A 234 -0.79 -11.91 4.03
C CYS A 234 -2.22 -12.31 3.69
N ASP A 235 -2.36 -13.26 2.78
CA ASP A 235 -3.60 -13.85 2.36
C ASP A 235 -4.49 -12.92 1.51
N LYS A 236 -5.32 -13.56 0.68
CA LYS A 236 -6.25 -12.88 -0.20
C LYS A 236 -7.28 -12.08 0.59
N GLY A 237 -7.54 -10.86 0.16
CA GLY A 237 -8.53 -9.95 0.76
C GLY A 237 -7.95 -9.01 1.81
N ASN A 238 -6.73 -9.27 2.29
CA ASN A 238 -6.01 -8.40 3.21
C ASN A 238 -5.19 -7.35 2.47
N GLY A 239 -4.94 -6.22 3.12
CA GLY A 239 -4.20 -5.10 2.55
C GLY A 239 -4.22 -3.84 3.41
N PHE A 240 -3.98 -2.72 2.74
CA PHE A 240 -3.85 -1.42 3.36
C PHE A 240 -4.82 -0.42 2.76
N THR A 241 -5.24 0.54 3.56
CA THR A 241 -6.02 1.69 3.11
C THR A 241 -5.30 2.96 3.50
N ILE A 242 -5.20 3.89 2.54
CA ILE A 242 -4.52 5.17 2.71
C ILE A 242 -5.46 6.27 2.25
N SER A 243 -5.39 7.44 2.88
CA SER A 243 -6.15 8.60 2.43
C SER A 243 -5.31 9.87 2.42
N ALA A 244 -5.64 10.79 1.51
CA ALA A 244 -5.03 12.11 1.40
C ALA A 244 -6.05 13.19 1.00
N PRO A 245 -5.87 14.47 1.39
CA PRO A 245 -6.73 15.57 0.97
C PRO A 245 -6.79 15.69 -0.55
N ALA A 246 -8.00 15.80 -1.09
CA ALA A 246 -8.22 16.10 -2.49
C ALA A 246 -8.92 17.44 -2.63
N THR A 247 -8.32 18.34 -3.41
CA THR A 247 -8.84 19.69 -3.63
C THR A 247 -9.03 19.94 -5.11
N ARG A 248 -9.46 21.15 -5.47
CA ARG A 248 -9.53 21.61 -6.87
C ARG A 248 -8.16 21.82 -7.52
N THR A 249 -7.08 21.81 -6.74
CA THR A 249 -5.70 21.85 -7.25
C THR A 249 -5.19 20.43 -7.45
N SER A 250 -4.48 20.20 -8.55
CA SER A 250 -3.85 18.91 -8.82
C SER A 250 -2.80 18.61 -7.74
N ARG A 251 -2.82 17.38 -7.24
CA ARG A 251 -1.85 16.84 -6.28
C ARG A 251 -1.23 15.56 -6.81
N THR A 252 -0.05 15.24 -6.31
CA THR A 252 0.62 13.98 -6.62
C THR A 252 0.97 13.27 -5.32
N LEU A 253 0.49 12.04 -5.17
CA LEU A 253 0.87 11.13 -4.11
C LEU A 253 1.71 10.00 -4.71
N ARG A 254 2.89 9.72 -4.17
CA ARG A 254 3.67 8.52 -4.51
C ARG A 254 3.50 7.51 -3.39
N LEU A 255 3.17 6.27 -3.75
CA LEU A 255 2.94 5.17 -2.82
C LEU A 255 3.94 4.06 -3.10
N TYR A 256 4.80 3.76 -2.13
CA TYR A 256 5.81 2.72 -2.18
C TYR A 256 5.25 1.44 -1.57
N ILE A 257 5.08 0.42 -2.40
CA ILE A 257 4.43 -0.83 -2.03
C ILE A 257 5.25 -2.03 -2.49
N GLY A 258 4.93 -3.19 -1.93
CA GLY A 258 5.52 -4.45 -2.36
C GLY A 258 4.52 -5.58 -2.49
N ALA A 259 4.99 -6.69 -3.05
CA ALA A 259 4.30 -7.96 -3.13
C ALA A 259 5.29 -9.11 -2.94
N VAL A 260 4.84 -10.16 -2.25
CA VAL A 260 5.56 -11.42 -2.04
C VAL A 260 4.61 -12.54 -2.43
N ALA A 261 4.96 -13.38 -3.40
CA ALA A 261 4.13 -14.48 -3.89
C ALA A 261 2.64 -14.09 -4.01
N ALA A 262 2.35 -12.91 -4.57
CA ALA A 262 1.01 -12.38 -4.67
C ALA A 262 0.81 -11.43 -5.85
N ARG A 263 -0.46 -11.27 -6.25
CA ARG A 263 -0.93 -10.12 -7.02
C ARG A 263 -1.75 -9.21 -6.11
N GLY A 264 -1.29 -7.97 -5.94
CA GLY A 264 -2.09 -6.94 -5.32
C GLY A 264 -2.79 -6.04 -6.34
N ARG A 265 -3.88 -5.41 -5.90
CA ARG A 265 -4.65 -4.42 -6.66
C ARG A 265 -4.70 -3.10 -5.89
N LEU A 266 -4.23 -2.04 -6.53
CA LEU A 266 -4.36 -0.66 -6.06
C LEU A 266 -5.64 -0.07 -6.67
N THR A 267 -6.50 0.49 -5.84
CA THR A 267 -7.68 1.27 -6.28
C THR A 267 -7.60 2.66 -5.68
N ALA A 268 -7.79 3.68 -6.50
CA ALA A 268 -7.82 5.07 -6.12
C ALA A 268 -9.20 5.66 -6.42
N LYS A 269 -9.84 6.30 -5.44
CA LYS A 269 -11.19 6.86 -5.57
C LYS A 269 -11.32 8.18 -4.84
N LEU A 270 -11.88 9.19 -5.51
CA LEU A 270 -12.26 10.45 -4.86
C LEU A 270 -13.58 10.29 -4.09
N THR A 271 -13.70 10.96 -2.95
CA THR A 271 -14.96 11.04 -2.21
C THR A 271 -15.96 12.02 -2.85
N THR A 272 -15.45 12.99 -3.62
CA THR A 272 -16.24 13.95 -4.39
C THR A 272 -15.96 13.80 -5.87
N GLY A 273 -17.02 13.77 -6.69
CA GLY A 273 -16.90 13.45 -8.11
C GLY A 273 -16.99 11.95 -8.37
N ALA A 274 -16.56 11.54 -9.57
CA ALA A 274 -16.67 10.15 -10.03
C ALA A 274 -15.35 9.58 -10.56
N ALA A 275 -14.27 10.37 -10.55
CA ALA A 275 -12.96 9.90 -11.01
C ALA A 275 -12.39 8.82 -10.07
N SER A 276 -11.87 7.76 -10.67
CA SER A 276 -11.21 6.66 -10.01
C SER A 276 -10.17 6.04 -10.95
N GLY A 277 -9.23 5.28 -10.37
CA GLY A 277 -8.22 4.54 -11.13
C GLY A 277 -7.92 3.22 -10.45
N THR A 278 -7.44 2.25 -11.21
CA THR A 278 -6.95 0.98 -10.65
C THR A 278 -5.66 0.57 -11.32
N ALA A 279 -4.80 -0.14 -10.60
CA ALA A 279 -3.60 -0.76 -11.13
C ALA A 279 -3.27 -2.05 -10.37
N THR A 280 -2.41 -2.89 -10.92
CA THR A 280 -1.98 -4.14 -10.29
C THR A 280 -0.46 -4.24 -10.26
N PHE A 281 0.03 -5.00 -9.29
CA PHE A 281 1.43 -5.39 -9.20
C PHE A 281 1.49 -6.84 -8.73
N GLU A 282 2.26 -7.65 -9.46
CA GLU A 282 2.30 -9.10 -9.31
C GLU A 282 3.76 -9.52 -9.14
N GLN A 283 3.99 -10.35 -8.13
CA GLN A 283 5.25 -11.02 -7.88
C GLN A 283 4.94 -12.49 -7.57
N ARG A 284 5.54 -13.42 -8.30
CA ARG A 284 5.21 -14.85 -8.17
C ARG A 284 6.11 -15.60 -7.20
N ASP A 285 7.32 -15.10 -7.01
CA ASP A 285 8.32 -15.71 -6.14
C ASP A 285 8.16 -15.27 -4.68
N GLY A 286 8.87 -15.96 -3.78
CA GLY A 286 8.86 -15.68 -2.33
C GLY A 286 9.67 -14.45 -1.91
N ASP A 287 10.36 -13.79 -2.84
CA ASP A 287 11.12 -12.57 -2.58
C ASP A 287 10.22 -11.33 -2.67
N LEU A 288 10.49 -10.34 -1.82
CA LEU A 288 9.80 -9.05 -1.85
C LEU A 288 10.22 -8.26 -3.09
N ALA A 289 9.27 -8.08 -4.00
CA ALA A 289 9.39 -7.10 -5.07
C ALA A 289 8.68 -5.81 -4.67
N THR A 290 9.24 -4.66 -5.05
CA THR A 290 8.72 -3.33 -4.72
C THR A 290 8.39 -2.53 -5.99
N ALA A 291 7.46 -1.59 -5.87
CA ALA A 291 7.11 -0.65 -6.93
C ALA A 291 6.64 0.68 -6.31
N VAL A 292 6.83 1.76 -7.05
CA VAL A 292 6.21 3.05 -6.72
C VAL A 292 5.05 3.32 -7.65
N PHE A 293 3.90 3.65 -7.08
CA PHE A 293 2.72 4.11 -7.79
C PHE A 293 2.56 5.61 -7.60
N THR A 294 2.71 6.36 -8.69
CA THR A 294 2.48 7.81 -8.72
C THR A 294 1.02 8.07 -9.07
N VAL A 295 0.25 8.55 -8.10
CA VAL A 295 -1.16 8.91 -8.24
C VAL A 295 -1.28 10.42 -8.40
N THR A 296 -1.67 10.89 -9.57
CA THR A 296 -1.98 12.30 -9.83
C THR A 296 -3.49 12.51 -9.82
N TYR A 297 -3.97 13.45 -9.02
CA TYR A 297 -5.41 13.59 -8.78
C TYR A 297 -5.84 15.03 -8.54
N ARG A 298 -7.11 15.31 -8.87
CA ARG A 298 -7.78 16.58 -8.63
C ARG A 298 -9.27 16.32 -8.41
N ALA A 299 -9.84 16.88 -7.35
CA ALA A 299 -11.26 16.76 -7.06
C ALA A 299 -12.04 17.97 -7.61
N PRO A 300 -13.32 17.82 -7.96
CA PRO A 300 -14.17 18.94 -8.39
C PRO A 300 -14.55 19.86 -7.21
N LYS A 301 -14.52 19.32 -5.99
CA LYS A 301 -14.74 19.99 -4.70
C LYS A 301 -13.79 19.39 -3.67
N ASP A 302 -13.50 20.10 -2.59
CA ASP A 302 -12.67 19.58 -1.51
C ASP A 302 -13.28 18.30 -0.90
N GLY A 303 -12.40 17.34 -0.64
CA GLY A 303 -12.72 16.00 -0.19
C GLY A 303 -11.44 15.20 0.04
N THR A 304 -11.48 13.92 -0.30
CA THR A 304 -10.39 12.98 0.03
C THR A 304 -10.17 12.02 -1.13
N LEU A 305 -8.90 11.72 -1.42
CA LEU A 305 -8.48 10.57 -2.20
C LEU A 305 -8.40 9.37 -1.26
N LYS A 306 -9.08 8.28 -1.58
CA LYS A 306 -8.96 6.99 -0.90
C LYS A 306 -8.20 6.01 -1.78
N LEU A 307 -7.14 5.43 -1.23
CA LEU A 307 -6.34 4.37 -1.84
C LEU A 307 -6.57 3.07 -1.08
N THR A 308 -6.75 1.96 -1.81
CA THR A 308 -6.80 0.61 -1.23
C THR A 308 -5.82 -0.28 -1.97
N TRP A 309 -4.86 -0.87 -1.26
CA TRP A 309 -3.87 -1.81 -1.78
C TRP A 309 -4.13 -3.18 -1.16
N ILE A 310 -4.79 -4.07 -1.92
CA ILE A 310 -5.31 -5.35 -1.40
C ILE A 310 -4.72 -6.52 -2.17
N THR A 311 -4.34 -7.59 -1.47
CA THR A 311 -4.00 -8.89 -2.06
C THR A 311 -5.22 -9.46 -2.79
N GLU A 312 -5.19 -9.43 -4.12
CA GLU A 312 -6.24 -10.04 -4.94
C GLU A 312 -6.02 -11.55 -5.08
N GLN A 313 -4.77 -11.98 -5.10
CA GLN A 313 -4.36 -13.37 -5.21
C GLN A 313 -3.08 -13.63 -4.40
N SER A 314 -3.07 -14.70 -3.61
CA SER A 314 -1.84 -15.31 -3.06
C SER A 314 -1.46 -16.51 -3.93
N PHE A 315 -0.17 -16.70 -4.18
CA PHE A 315 0.39 -17.79 -4.97
C PHE A 315 1.08 -18.87 -4.11
N ASN A 316 1.21 -18.64 -2.80
CA ASN A 316 1.71 -19.64 -1.86
C ASN A 316 0.90 -19.63 -0.54
N ASP A 317 1.10 -20.67 0.25
CA ASP A 317 0.50 -20.80 1.59
C ASP A 317 1.43 -20.23 2.69
N ASP A 318 2.64 -19.78 2.32
CA ASP A 318 3.65 -19.22 3.22
C ASP A 318 3.60 -17.70 3.23
N CYS A 319 2.44 -17.16 3.64
CA CYS A 319 2.23 -15.73 3.84
C CYS A 319 2.39 -14.86 2.57
N GLY A 320 1.94 -15.35 1.41
CA GLY A 320 1.86 -14.56 0.19
C GLY A 320 0.88 -13.38 0.36
N GLY A 321 1.32 -12.19 -0.03
CA GLY A 321 0.53 -10.98 0.16
C GLY A 321 1.25 -9.71 -0.26
N VAL A 322 0.81 -8.61 0.33
CA VAL A 322 1.21 -7.26 -0.05
C VAL A 322 1.95 -6.54 1.07
N ALA A 323 2.84 -5.64 0.69
CA ALA A 323 3.60 -4.78 1.59
C ALA A 323 3.34 -3.29 1.31
N LEU A 324 3.59 -2.46 2.33
CA LEU A 324 3.55 -1.01 2.30
C LEU A 324 4.82 -0.48 2.99
N GLU A 325 5.54 0.41 2.30
CA GLU A 325 6.85 0.92 2.75
C GLU A 325 6.73 2.38 3.19
N ALA A 326 6.33 3.25 2.26
CA ALA A 326 6.29 4.69 2.43
C ALA A 326 5.30 5.37 1.48
N ALA A 327 5.01 6.65 1.72
CA ALA A 327 4.19 7.49 0.88
C ALA A 327 4.65 8.96 0.98
N THR A 328 4.58 9.69 -0.13
CA THR A 328 4.94 11.12 -0.19
C THR A 328 3.85 11.92 -0.91
N LEU A 329 3.63 13.17 -0.50
CA LEU A 329 2.61 14.08 -1.04
C LEU A 329 3.20 15.43 -1.47
N ARG A 330 2.75 15.93 -2.63
CA ARG A 330 3.04 17.26 -3.17
C ARG A 330 1.81 17.89 -3.85
#